data_AF-A0A661KRF9-F1
#
_entry.id   AF-A0A661KRF9-F1
#
_cell.length_a   1.000
_cell.length_b   1.000
_cell.length_c   1.000
_cell.angle_alpha   90.00
_cell.angle_beta   90.00
_cell.angle_gamma   90.00
#
_symmetry.space_group_name_H-M   'P 1'
#
loop_
_entity.id
_entity.type
_entity.pdbx_description
1 polymer ?
#
loop_
_entity_poly.entity_id
_entity_poly.type
_entity_poly.pdbx_seq_one_letter_code
_entity_poly.pdbx_strand_id
1 'polypeptide(L)'
;MATTLIELTTTWAEIGAFAFIGQRQVNGKGTIEITSSDTLPVGEVPCHKIMPDVSLSFPAPASGSWYARVDARSSSLVYTEV
;
A
#
# COMPACT_ATOMS: atom_id res chain seq x y z
N MET A 1 -16.80 -3.45 -8.41
CA MET A 1 -15.54 -2.89 -7.88
C MET A 1 -15.85 -2.29 -6.53
N ALA A 2 -15.36 -2.91 -5.45
CA ALA A 2 -15.47 -2.35 -4.12
C ALA A 2 -14.23 -1.48 -3.86
N THR A 3 -14.45 -0.32 -3.24
CA THR A 3 -13.39 0.59 -2.84
C THR A 3 -13.27 0.57 -1.33
N THR A 4 -12.07 0.35 -0.82
CA THR A 4 -11.79 0.24 0.61
C THR A 4 -10.80 1.32 1.03
N LEU A 5 -11.09 1.97 2.16
CA LEU A 5 -10.21 2.93 2.81
C LEU A 5 -9.54 2.25 4.00
N ILE A 6 -8.22 2.38 4.11
CA ILE A 6 -7.46 1.94 5.27
C ILE A 6 -6.61 3.08 5.83
N GLU A 7 -6.69 3.27 7.15
CA GLU A 7 -5.80 4.15 7.89
C GLU A 7 -4.48 3.44 8.17
N LEU A 8 -3.37 4.02 7.72
CA LEU A 8 -2.05 3.40 7.81
C LEU A 8 -1.22 3.98 8.97
N THR A 9 -0.36 3.11 9.51
CA THR A 9 0.57 3.45 10.60
C THR A 9 2.01 3.13 10.17
N THR A 10 2.98 3.38 11.05
CA THR A 10 4.40 3.08 10.79
C THR A 10 4.71 1.59 10.76
N THR A 11 3.74 0.74 11.14
CA THR A 11 3.82 -0.72 11.02
C THR A 11 3.16 -1.20 9.73
N TRP A 12 3.70 -2.26 9.13
CA TRP A 12 3.11 -2.90 7.96
C TRP A 12 1.72 -3.48 8.28
N ALA A 13 0.73 -3.11 7.48
CA ALA A 13 -0.64 -3.62 7.52
C ALA A 13 -0.96 -4.37 6.22
N GLU A 14 -1.64 -5.51 6.34
CA GLU A 14 -2.08 -6.29 5.17
C GLU A 14 -3.24 -5.59 4.46
N ILE A 15 -3.19 -5.54 3.14
CA ILE A 15 -4.17 -4.87 2.27
C ILE A 15 -4.97 -5.90 1.44
N GLY A 16 -4.40 -7.07 1.16
CA GLY A 16 -5.09 -8.17 0.45
C GLY A 16 -4.24 -8.84 -0.64
N ALA A 17 -4.78 -9.90 -1.26
CA ALA A 17 -4.06 -10.78 -2.20
C ALA A 17 -4.40 -10.58 -3.70
N PHE A 18 -5.15 -9.53 -4.04
CA PHE A 18 -5.68 -9.26 -5.38
C PHE A 18 -4.94 -8.10 -6.08
N ALA A 19 -5.22 -7.91 -7.38
CA ALA A 19 -4.79 -6.71 -8.10
C ALA A 19 -5.59 -5.51 -7.59
N PHE A 20 -4.93 -4.36 -7.42
CA PHE A 20 -5.62 -3.16 -6.97
C PHE A 20 -5.00 -1.89 -7.53
N ILE A 21 -5.81 -0.84 -7.59
CA ILE A 21 -5.32 0.53 -7.80
C ILE A 21 -5.26 1.20 -6.44
N GLY A 22 -4.07 1.63 -6.02
CA GLY A 22 -3.84 2.33 -4.76
C GLY A 22 -3.65 3.82 -4.98
N GLN A 23 -4.36 4.65 -4.22
CA GLN A 23 -4.20 6.10 -4.19
C GLN A 23 -4.07 6.59 -2.75
N ARG A 24 -3.07 7.44 -2.50
CA ARG A 24 -2.92 8.11 -1.22
C ARG A 24 -3.98 9.19 -1.05
N GLN A 25 -4.72 9.15 0.06
CA GLN A 25 -5.62 10.23 0.44
C GLN A 25 -4.87 11.31 1.25
N VAL A 26 -5.09 12.58 0.90
CA VAL A 26 -4.37 13.72 1.46
C VAL A 26 -4.90 14.07 2.86
N ASN A 27 -4.42 13.37 3.88
CA ASN A 27 -4.63 13.73 5.30
C ASN A 27 -3.34 14.19 6.00
N GLY A 28 -2.23 14.36 5.28
CA GLY A 28 -0.96 14.80 5.88
C GLY A 28 0.23 14.91 4.92
N LYS A 29 1.43 15.11 5.47
CA LYS A 29 2.72 14.98 4.76
C LYS A 29 3.32 13.62 5.11
N GLY A 30 3.57 12.77 4.11
CA GLY A 30 4.11 11.42 4.31
C GLY A 30 4.16 10.66 2.98
N THR A 31 4.87 9.54 2.94
CA THR A 31 4.85 8.60 1.80
C THR A 31 4.26 7.28 2.27
N ILE A 32 3.44 6.67 1.42
CA ILE A 32 2.96 5.30 1.64
C ILE A 32 3.92 4.37 0.92
N GLU A 33 4.40 3.36 1.63
CA GLU A 33 5.24 2.28 1.10
C GLU A 33 4.37 1.03 0.94
N ILE A 34 4.47 0.37 -0.22
CA ILE A 34 3.74 -0.87 -0.52
C ILE A 34 4.71 -1.98 -0.93
N THR A 35 4.47 -3.20 -0.45
CA THR A 35 5.27 -4.38 -0.80
C THR A 35 4.47 -5.70 -0.74
N SER A 36 4.93 -6.77 -1.40
CA SER A 36 4.25 -8.07 -1.43
C SER A 36 4.81 -9.06 -0.40
N SER A 37 4.02 -10.03 0.05
CA SER A 37 4.40 -10.99 1.12
C SER A 37 5.62 -11.84 0.80
N ASP A 38 5.95 -12.01 -0.48
CA ASP A 38 7.19 -12.65 -0.92
C ASP A 38 8.45 -11.93 -0.41
N THR A 39 8.29 -10.72 0.16
CA THR A 39 9.41 -9.86 0.54
C THR A 39 9.59 -9.60 2.05
N LEU A 40 8.77 -10.15 2.97
CA LEU A 40 8.91 -9.83 4.41
C LEU A 40 9.03 -11.04 5.37
N PRO A 41 10.09 -11.15 6.20
CA PRO A 41 11.37 -10.42 6.13
C PRO A 41 12.64 -11.29 6.26
N VAL A 42 13.65 -10.98 5.42
CA VAL A 42 15.01 -10.58 5.85
C VAL A 42 15.64 -9.70 4.75
N GLY A 43 15.72 -8.36 4.93
CA GLY A 43 16.52 -7.47 4.06
C GLY A 43 15.85 -6.16 3.61
N GLU A 44 16.50 -5.44 2.67
CA GLU A 44 15.92 -4.30 1.97
C GLU A 44 14.77 -4.77 1.08
N VAL A 45 13.56 -4.43 1.50
CA VAL A 45 12.35 -4.79 0.78
C VAL A 45 12.11 -3.77 -0.33
N PRO A 46 12.00 -4.18 -1.62
CA PRO A 46 11.62 -3.28 -2.68
C PRO A 46 10.21 -2.74 -2.37
N CYS A 47 10.14 -1.46 -2.08
CA CYS A 47 8.90 -0.77 -1.74
C CYS A 47 8.53 0.23 -2.84
N HIS A 48 7.24 0.29 -3.15
CA HIS A 48 6.71 1.31 -4.05
C HIS A 48 6.23 2.49 -3.20
N LYS A 49 6.69 3.70 -3.54
CA LYS A 49 6.27 4.93 -2.85
C LYS A 49 5.11 5.59 -3.58
N ILE A 50 3.98 5.74 -2.90
CA ILE A 50 2.82 6.45 -3.43
C ILE A 50 2.87 7.92 -2.97
N MET A 51 2.98 8.81 -3.95
CA MET A 51 2.87 10.26 -3.75
C MET A 51 1.39 10.67 -3.62
N PRO A 52 1.07 11.77 -2.91
CA PRO A 52 -0.31 12.26 -2.87
C PRO A 52 -0.82 12.54 -4.29
N ASP A 53 -2.12 12.27 -4.49
CA ASP A 53 -2.84 12.46 -5.76
C ASP A 53 -2.33 11.64 -6.96
N VAL A 54 -1.45 10.67 -6.72
CA VAL A 54 -1.00 9.70 -7.73
C VAL A 54 -1.67 8.35 -7.46
N SER A 55 -2.35 7.82 -8.48
CA SER A 55 -2.85 6.44 -8.48
C SER A 55 -1.81 5.52 -9.10
N LEU A 56 -1.50 4.41 -8.45
CA LEU A 56 -0.64 3.35 -8.99
C LEU A 56 -1.43 2.05 -9.09
N SER A 57 -1.28 1.34 -10.20
CA SER A 57 -1.87 0.02 -10.42
C SER A 57 -0.88 -1.06 -10.03
N PHE A 58 -1.31 -1.97 -9.17
CA PHE A 58 -0.54 -3.12 -8.71
C PHE A 58 -1.22 -4.40 -9.21
N PRO A 59 -0.55 -5.23 -10.01
CA PRO A 59 -1.09 -6.53 -10.38
C PRO A 59 -1.19 -7.43 -9.15
N ALA A 60 -2.04 -8.45 -9.23
CA ALA A 60 -2.08 -9.49 -8.21
C ALA A 60 -0.68 -10.10 -8.08
N PRO A 61 -0.17 -10.27 -6.84
CA PRO A 61 1.15 -10.85 -6.65
C PRO A 61 1.09 -12.34 -7.00
N ALA A 62 2.20 -12.90 -7.51
CA ALA A 62 2.25 -14.29 -7.96
C ALA A 62 2.00 -15.30 -6.82
N SER A 63 2.40 -14.95 -5.59
CA SER A 63 2.17 -15.76 -4.39
C SER A 63 2.09 -14.88 -3.15
N GLY A 64 1.00 -14.14 -2.92
CA GLY A 64 1.00 -13.35 -1.70
C GLY A 64 -0.13 -12.40 -1.38
N SER A 65 0.01 -11.80 -0.21
CA SER A 65 -0.72 -10.59 0.21
C SER A 65 0.15 -9.36 0.00
N TRP A 66 -0.46 -8.22 -0.28
CA TRP A 66 0.18 -6.92 -0.24
C TRP A 66 0.14 -6.33 1.17
N TYR A 67 1.19 -5.61 1.51
CA TYR A 67 1.33 -4.87 2.76
C TYR A 67 1.62 -3.40 2.47
N ALA A 68 1.08 -2.50 3.29
CA ALA A 68 1.39 -1.08 3.26
C ALA A 68 1.79 -0.54 4.63
N ARG A 69 2.62 0.50 4.64
CA ARG A 69 2.91 1.32 5.82
C ARG A 69 3.13 2.79 5.42
N VAL A 70 3.22 3.67 6.40
CA VAL A 70 3.64 5.07 6.21
C VAL A 70 5.05 5.33 6.77
N ASP A 71 5.86 6.08 6.02
CA ASP A 71 7.24 6.45 6.41
C ASP A 71 7.26 7.52 7.53
N ALA A 72 6.31 8.46 7.51
CA ALA A 72 6.11 9.41 8.59
C ALA A 72 4.71 10.04 8.51
N ARG A 73 3.99 10.09 9.66
CA ARG A 73 2.63 10.64 9.86
C ARG A 73 1.47 9.79 9.32
N SER A 74 0.29 9.97 9.91
CA SER A 74 -0.97 9.37 9.49
C SER A 74 -1.28 9.71 8.03
N SER A 75 -1.42 8.68 7.19
CA SER A 75 -1.97 8.80 5.84
C SER A 75 -2.93 7.64 5.63
N SER A 76 -3.91 7.84 4.77
CA SER A 76 -4.89 6.82 4.41
C SER A 76 -4.62 6.35 2.98
N LEU A 77 -4.80 5.07 2.73
CA LEU A 77 -4.77 4.48 1.40
C LEU A 77 -6.19 4.13 1.00
N VAL A 78 -6.62 4.64 -0.15
CA VAL A 78 -7.82 4.16 -0.83
C VAL A 78 -7.36 3.16 -1.86
N TYR A 79 -7.96 1.97 -1.88
CA TYR A 79 -7.71 1.00 -2.92
C TYR A 79 -9.01 0.45 -3.52
N THR A 80 -8.96 0.10 -4.79
CA THR A 80 -10.06 -0.56 -5.51
C THR A 80 -9.56 -1.85 -6.12
N GLU A 81 -10.26 -2.95 -5.83
CA GLU A 81 -9.99 -4.28 -6.40
C GLU A 81 -10.30 -4.27 -7.91
N VAL A 82 -9.38 -4.84 -8.71
CA VAL A 82 -9.48 -4.92 -10.18
C VAL A 82 -9.51 -6.36 -10.66
#